data_AF-X1R8I6-F1
#
_entry.id   AF-X1R8I6-F1
#
_cell.length_a   1.000
_cell.length_b   1.000
_cell.length_c   1.000
_cell.angle_alpha   90.00
_cell.angle_beta   90.00
_cell.angle_gamma   90.00
#
_symmetry.space_group_name_H-M   'P 1'
#
loop_
_entity.id
_entity.type
_entity.pdbx_description
1 polymer ?
#
loop_
_entity_poly.entity_id
_entity_poly.type
_entity_poly.pdbx_seq_one_letter_code
_entity_poly.pdbx_strand_id
1 'polypeptide(L)' 'YKNIPGRMPAYASMLYSKNICNFLLNLYKGDSGKIDLKDEINKEALITHQGKIVHQGTLKTMEAKAK' A
#
# COMPACT_ATOMS: atom_id res chain seq x y z
N TYR A 1 -24.71 -1.89 0.57
CA TYR A 1 -24.15 -2.07 -0.79
C TYR A 1 -22.62 -2.07 -0.72
N LYS A 2 -21.94 -3.13 -1.19
CA LYS A 2 -20.47 -3.20 -1.28
C LYS A 2 -20.01 -2.77 -2.69
N ASN A 3 -18.86 -2.10 -2.79
CA ASN A 3 -18.28 -1.56 -4.02
C ASN A 3 -19.13 -0.48 -4.74
N ILE A 4 -19.44 0.60 -4.02
CA ILE A 4 -20.07 1.80 -4.58
C ILE A 4 -19.24 2.41 -5.73
N PRO A 5 -17.89 2.48 -5.67
CA PRO A 5 -17.09 3.01 -6.77
C PRO A 5 -17.28 2.28 -8.10
N GLY A 6 -17.56 0.97 -8.07
CA GLY A 6 -17.87 0.19 -9.27
C GLY A 6 -19.09 0.68 -10.06
N ARG A 7 -19.95 1.52 -9.45
CA ARG A 7 -21.09 2.15 -10.13
C ARG A 7 -20.73 3.43 -10.87
N MET A 8 -19.56 4.01 -10.61
CA MET A 8 -19.02 5.18 -11.31
C MET A 8 -17.62 4.86 -11.84
N PRO A 9 -17.49 3.87 -12.74
CA PRO A 9 -16.20 3.27 -13.09
C PRO A 9 -15.20 4.28 -13.64
N ALA A 10 -15.63 5.22 -14.50
CA ALA A 10 -14.73 6.22 -15.07
C ALA A 10 -14.06 7.10 -14.00
N TYR A 11 -14.83 7.63 -13.05
CA TYR A 11 -14.32 8.47 -11.97
C TYR A 11 -13.52 7.66 -10.94
N ALA A 12 -13.97 6.44 -10.63
CA ALA A 12 -13.26 5.54 -9.73
C ALA A 12 -11.87 5.18 -10.28
N SER A 13 -11.78 4.84 -11.58
CA SER A 13 -10.51 4.58 -12.26
C SER A 13 -9.62 5.81 -12.28
N MET A 14 -10.15 7.00 -12.60
CA MET A 14 -9.38 8.24 -12.60
C MET A 14 -8.76 8.55 -11.22
N LEU A 15 -9.56 8.45 -10.15
CA LEU A 15 -9.09 8.69 -8.79
C LEU A 15 -8.05 7.65 -8.36
N TYR A 16 -8.28 6.37 -8.70
CA TYR A 16 -7.33 5.29 -8.41
C TYR A 16 -6.00 5.53 -9.12
N SER A 17 -6.00 5.81 -10.42
CA SER A 17 -4.79 6.10 -11.20
C SER A 17 -4.02 7.28 -10.61
N LYS A 18 -4.72 8.36 -10.23
CA LYS A 18 -4.08 9.54 -9.62
C LYS A 18 -3.39 9.19 -8.29
N ASN A 19 -4.05 8.39 -7.44
CA ASN A 19 -3.46 7.94 -6.17
C ASN A 19 -2.25 7.04 -6.39
N ILE A 20 -2.31 6.09 -7.33
CA ILE A 20 -1.19 5.21 -7.65
C ILE A 20 0.01 6.00 -8.20
N CYS A 21 -0.22 6.95 -9.11
CA CYS A 21 0.86 7.80 -9.62
C CYS A 21 1.55 8.58 -8.49
N ASN A 22 0.77 9.23 -7.62
CA ASN A 22 1.34 9.95 -6.47
C ASN A 22 2.10 9.02 -5.52
N PHE A 23 1.58 7.82 -5.26
CA PHE A 23 2.26 6.83 -4.43
C PHE A 23 3.60 6.40 -5.04
N LEU A 24 3.65 6.12 -6.35
CA LEU A 24 4.89 5.75 -7.03
C LEU A 24 5.93 6.88 -7.02
N LEU A 25 5.50 8.12 -7.21
CA LEU A 25 6.39 9.28 -7.09
C LEU A 25 6.95 9.43 -5.68
N ASN A 26 6.16 9.13 -4.65
CA ASN A 26 6.63 9.10 -3.26
C ASN A 26 7.58 7.91 -2.99
N LEU A 27 7.29 6.75 -3.56
CA LEU A 27 8.04 5.52 -3.35
C LEU A 27 9.49 5.61 -3.82
N TYR A 28 9.72 6.30 -4.96
CA TYR A 28 11.03 6.49 -5.58
C TYR A 28 11.61 7.89 -5.38
N LYS A 29 11.20 8.59 -4.32
CA LYS A 29 11.65 9.95 -4.05
C LYS A 29 13.15 9.98 -3.74
N GLY A 30 13.97 10.39 -4.71
CA GLY A 30 15.42 10.63 -4.57
C GLY A 30 16.27 10.09 -5.74
N ASP A 31 17.54 10.48 -5.80
CA ASP A 31 18.44 10.22 -6.94
C ASP A 31 18.93 8.76 -7.04
N SER A 32 18.67 7.93 -6.03
CA SER A 32 19.25 6.58 -5.95
C SER A 32 18.40 5.47 -6.55
N GLY A 33 17.16 5.76 -6.97
CA GLY A 33 16.21 4.74 -7.45
C GLY A 33 15.84 3.68 -6.41
N LYS A 34 16.21 3.90 -5.14
CA LYS A 34 15.91 2.99 -4.02
C LYS A 34 14.56 3.37 -3.42
N ILE A 35 13.83 2.34 -2.99
CA ILE A 35 12.60 2.51 -2.23
C ILE A 35 12.95 3.09 -0.85
N ASP A 36 12.33 4.22 -0.50
CA ASP A 36 12.48 4.77 0.85
C ASP A 36 11.57 4.02 1.83
N LEU A 37 12.15 3.07 2.56
CA LEU A 37 11.48 2.29 3.60
C LEU A 37 11.32 3.05 4.94
N LYS A 38 11.88 4.26 5.06
CA LYS A 38 11.71 5.10 6.26
C LYS A 38 10.49 6.00 6.15
N ASP A 39 10.02 6.29 4.94
CA ASP A 39 8.78 7.02 4.72
C ASP A 39 7.59 6.26 5.30
N GLU A 40 6.73 6.99 6.02
CA GLU A 40 5.60 6.41 6.75
C GLU A 40 4.60 5.73 5.81
N ILE A 41 4.30 6.35 4.68
CA ILE A 41 3.33 5.83 3.69
C ILE A 41 3.87 4.52 3.10
N ASN A 42 5.15 4.49 2.74
CA ASN A 42 5.78 3.30 2.17
C ASN A 42 5.86 2.15 3.18
N LYS A 43 6.18 2.46 4.45
CA LYS A 43 6.28 1.49 5.54
C LYS A 43 4.93 0.86 5.88
N GLU A 44 3.89 1.68 6.01
CA GLU A 44 2.54 1.17 6.31
C GLU A 44 1.93 0.40 5.13
N ALA A 45 2.30 0.73 3.89
CA ALA A 45 1.87 -0.02 2.71
C ALA A 45 2.61 -1.37 2.53
N LEU A 46 3.76 -1.58 3.17
CA LEU A 46 4.62 -2.75 2.96
C LEU A 46 4.19 -3.95 3.81
N ILE A 47 3.69 -5.01 3.17
CA ILE A 47 3.23 -6.21 3.88
C ILE A 47 4.37 -7.18 4.18
N THR A 48 5.22 -7.48 3.19
CA THR A 48 6.30 -8.46 3.30
C THR A 48 7.60 -7.91 2.74
N HIS A 49 8.72 -8.30 3.34
CA HIS A 49 10.06 -7.94 2.87
C HIS A 49 11.04 -9.05 3.27
N GLN A 50 11.87 -9.50 2.32
CA GLN A 50 12.89 -10.54 2.56
C GLN A 50 12.34 -11.81 3.24
N GLY A 51 11.19 -12.30 2.77
CA GLY A 51 10.56 -13.51 3.31
C GLY A 51 9.93 -13.37 4.69
N LYS A 52 9.84 -12.15 5.25
CA LYS A 52 9.19 -11.88 6.54
C LYS A 52 7.97 -10.98 6.33
N ILE A 53 6.93 -11.20 7.12
CA ILE A 53 5.82 -10.26 7.26
C ILE A 53 6.31 -9.11 8.16
N VAL A 54 6.21 -7.88 7.67
CA VAL A 54 6.68 -6.67 8.39
C VAL A 54 5.53 -5.75 8.79
N HIS A 55 4.36 -5.89 8.14
CA HIS A 55 3.17 -5.10 8.48
C HIS A 55 2.56 -5.58 9.81
N GLN A 56 2.47 -4.65 10.77
CA GLN A 56 2.01 -4.95 12.13
C GLN A 56 0.57 -5.48 12.18
N GLY A 57 -0.37 -4.86 11.45
CA GLY A 57 -1.76 -5.32 11.39
C GLY A 57 -1.94 -6.75 10.85
N THR A 58 -1.19 -7.12 9.80
CA THR A 58 -1.15 -8.49 9.29
C THR A 58 -0.60 -9.47 10.33
N LEU A 59 0.52 -9.14 10.99
CA LEU A 59 1.11 -9.97 12.04
C LEU A 59 0.10 -10.23 13.18
N LYS A 60 -0.52 -9.16 13.71
CA LYS A 60 -1.54 -9.27 14.77
C LYS A 60 -2.69 -10.20 14.38
N THR A 61 -3.13 -10.14 13.13
CA THR A 61 -4.25 -10.96 12.64
C THR A 61 -3.83 -12.43 12.44
N MET A 62 -2.61 -12.67 11.99
CA MET A 62 -2.07 -14.03 11.82
C MET A 62 -1.85 -14.71 13.18
N GLU A 63 -1.33 -13.99 14.17
CA GLU A 63 -1.17 -14.46 15.55
C GLU A 63 -2.53 -14.77 16.20
N ALA A 64 -3.52 -13.90 16.01
CA ALA A 64 -4.88 -14.10 16.52
C ALA A 64 -5.60 -15.32 15.92
N LYS A 65 -5.22 -15.77 14.73
CA LYS A 65 -5.74 -17.00 14.10
C LYS A 65 -4.98 -18.27 14.48
N ALA A 66 -3.75 -18.14 14.97
CA ALA A 66 -2.92 -19.26 15.41
C ALA A 66 -3.23 -19.69 16.86
N LYS A 67 -3.99 -18.88 17.59
CA LYS A 67 -4.51 -19.15 18.93
C LYS A 67 -5.94 -19.65 18.87
#